data_AF-A0A1G0BX58-F1
#
_entry.id   AF-A0A1G0BX58-F1
#
_cell.length_a   1.000
_cell.length_b   1.000
_cell.length_c   1.000
_cell.angle_alpha   90.00
_cell.angle_beta   90.00
_cell.angle_gamma   90.00
#
_symmetry.space_group_name_H-M   'P 1'
#
loop_
_entity.id
_entity.type
_entity.pdbx_description
1 polymer ?
#
loop_
_entity_poly.entity_id
_entity_poly.type
_entity_poly.pdbx_seq_one_letter_code
_entity_poly.pdbx_strand_id
1 'polypeptide(L)'
;MCKGISCIYGFCKPEQHDEGVVTEYAPILVAVNFKEGIMNMTWREQWSVGNAVIDSDHKKLVGLINYIDCVTKAKDSFELSRALKLFKDCMNRHSINEEQLAQVLDFPFAAHKVAHQNIQAEIDFTGTDLAKYEREKNSMATVFVMEHYAQFLWDCLIKHITEEDMLMKPVLQTCPYDFRIDEAPAYS
;
A
#
# COMPACT_ATOMS: atom_id res chain seq x y z
N MET A 1 6.62 -52.58 0.17
CA MET A 1 6.27 -53.32 -1.07
C MET A 1 5.17 -52.54 -1.77
N CYS A 2 5.40 -52.21 -3.05
CA CYS A 2 4.51 -51.42 -3.89
C CYS A 2 3.19 -52.14 -4.22
N LYS A 3 2.12 -51.35 -4.41
CA LYS A 3 0.93 -51.51 -5.29
C LYS A 3 -0.07 -50.43 -4.85
N GLY A 4 -0.69 -49.60 -5.67
CA GLY A 4 -0.78 -49.43 -7.11
C GLY A 4 -1.81 -48.30 -7.34
N ILE A 5 -1.66 -47.56 -8.43
CA ILE A 5 -2.57 -46.50 -8.86
C ILE A 5 -3.89 -47.11 -9.33
N SER A 6 -5.03 -46.52 -8.97
CA SER A 6 -6.21 -46.50 -9.84
C SER A 6 -7.07 -45.28 -9.52
N CYS A 7 -7.26 -44.44 -10.53
CA CYS A 7 -8.09 -43.25 -10.52
C CYS A 7 -9.51 -43.66 -10.91
N ILE A 8 -10.52 -43.28 -10.13
CA ILE A 8 -11.93 -43.33 -10.58
C ILE A 8 -12.73 -42.21 -9.93
N TYR A 9 -13.38 -41.43 -10.79
CA TYR A 9 -14.29 -40.32 -10.56
C TYR A 9 -15.14 -40.42 -9.28
N GLY A 10 -15.25 -39.31 -8.53
CA GLY A 10 -16.32 -39.15 -7.54
C GLY A 10 -16.08 -38.05 -6.53
N PHE A 11 -16.91 -37.01 -6.60
CA PHE A 11 -17.05 -35.92 -5.63
C PHE A 11 -17.02 -36.41 -4.16
N CYS A 12 -16.12 -35.85 -3.34
CA CYS A 12 -16.26 -35.86 -1.89
C CYS A 12 -16.71 -34.48 -1.43
N LYS A 13 -17.92 -34.40 -0.86
CA LYS A 13 -18.36 -33.25 -0.06
C LYS A 13 -17.49 -33.18 1.21
N PRO A 14 -17.13 -32.00 1.70
CA PRO A 14 -16.57 -31.88 3.04
C PRO A 14 -17.68 -32.08 4.08
N GLU A 15 -17.52 -33.09 4.92
CA GLU A 15 -18.24 -33.23 6.19
C GLU A 15 -17.93 -32.03 7.09
N GLN A 16 -18.99 -31.46 7.67
CA GLN A 16 -18.87 -30.45 8.71
C GLN A 16 -18.58 -31.15 10.05
N HIS A 17 -17.60 -30.64 10.78
CA HIS A 17 -17.51 -30.82 12.22
C HIS A 17 -17.09 -29.49 12.88
N ASP A 18 -18.03 -29.02 13.71
CA ASP A 18 -17.98 -28.13 14.87
C ASP A 18 -17.06 -26.90 14.92
N GLU A 19 -17.71 -25.75 14.72
CA GLU A 19 -17.83 -24.63 15.65
C GLU A 19 -16.60 -24.24 16.49
N GLY A 20 -15.85 -23.27 15.99
CA GLY A 20 -14.82 -22.55 16.73
C GLY A 20 -14.44 -21.24 16.06
N VAL A 21 -15.23 -20.19 16.35
CA VAL A 21 -14.92 -18.76 16.16
C VAL A 21 -14.44 -18.35 14.76
N VAL A 22 -15.41 -17.97 13.91
CA VAL A 22 -15.16 -17.28 12.65
C VAL A 22 -14.77 -15.83 12.96
N THR A 23 -13.49 -15.46 12.81
CA THR A 23 -13.10 -14.05 12.63
C THR A 23 -12.95 -13.79 11.13
N GLU A 24 -13.95 -13.12 10.60
CA GLU A 24 -14.15 -12.69 9.23
C GLU A 24 -13.15 -11.60 8.83
N TYR A 25 -11.94 -11.98 8.40
CA TYR A 25 -11.02 -11.09 7.67
C TYR A 25 -10.23 -11.89 6.63
N ALA A 26 -10.91 -12.44 5.62
CA ALA A 26 -10.29 -12.85 4.36
C ALA A 26 -11.36 -12.93 3.28
N PRO A 27 -11.47 -11.90 2.42
CA PRO A 27 -11.35 -12.17 0.99
C PRO A 27 -10.79 -10.97 0.21
N ILE A 28 -9.46 -10.78 0.17
CA ILE A 28 -8.83 -9.99 -0.91
C ILE A 28 -7.79 -10.82 -1.70
N LEU A 29 -7.32 -11.96 -1.17
CA LEU A 29 -6.28 -12.77 -1.82
C LEU A 29 -6.75 -13.82 -2.84
N VAL A 30 -8.01 -13.80 -3.29
CA VAL A 30 -8.47 -14.76 -4.29
C VAL A 30 -8.18 -14.24 -5.70
N ALA A 31 -7.21 -14.91 -6.34
CA ALA A 31 -6.83 -14.83 -7.75
C ALA A 31 -5.77 -13.78 -8.13
N VAL A 32 -4.55 -13.96 -7.64
CA VAL A 32 -3.37 -13.41 -8.32
C VAL A 32 -2.31 -14.50 -8.44
N ASN A 33 -1.83 -14.73 -9.66
CA ASN A 33 -0.87 -15.77 -10.01
C ASN A 33 0.54 -15.17 -9.93
N PHE A 34 1.40 -15.65 -9.03
CA PHE A 34 2.64 -14.96 -8.66
C PHE A 34 3.91 -15.74 -9.01
N LYS A 35 4.92 -15.02 -9.52
CA LYS A 35 6.30 -15.50 -9.64
C LYS A 35 7.07 -15.05 -8.39
N GLU A 36 7.74 -15.99 -7.73
CA GLU A 36 8.68 -15.70 -6.66
C GLU A 36 9.86 -14.86 -7.19
N GLY A 37 10.06 -13.68 -6.62
CA GLY A 37 11.16 -12.77 -6.95
C GLY A 37 11.03 -11.44 -6.19
N ILE A 38 12.15 -10.78 -5.88
CA ILE A 38 12.16 -9.41 -5.32
C ILE A 38 11.38 -8.49 -6.26
N MET A 39 10.44 -7.72 -5.72
CA MET A 39 9.76 -6.69 -6.50
C MET A 39 10.75 -5.60 -6.86
N ASN A 40 10.81 -5.26 -8.14
CA ASN A 40 11.63 -4.17 -8.65
C ASN A 40 10.73 -3.20 -9.40
N MET A 41 9.92 -2.48 -8.64
CA MET A 41 9.01 -1.48 -9.19
C MET A 41 9.77 -0.17 -9.40
N THR A 42 9.65 0.39 -10.60
CA THR A 42 10.37 1.62 -10.96
C THR A 42 9.40 2.74 -11.23
N TRP A 43 9.67 3.92 -10.65
CA TRP A 43 8.98 5.16 -11.01
C TRP A 43 9.02 5.40 -12.52
N ARG A 44 7.94 5.94 -13.09
CA ARG A 44 7.82 6.29 -14.50
C ARG A 44 7.33 7.72 -14.63
N GLU A 45 7.89 8.49 -15.56
CA GLU A 45 7.50 9.89 -15.80
C GLU A 45 6.01 10.06 -16.17
N GLN A 46 5.35 9.02 -16.67
CA GLN A 46 3.90 9.02 -16.92
C GLN A 46 3.06 9.22 -15.65
N TRP A 47 3.62 8.93 -14.47
CA TRP A 47 2.98 9.12 -13.16
C TRP A 47 3.24 10.51 -12.58
N SER A 48 4.07 11.33 -13.23
CA SER A 48 4.29 12.71 -12.79
C SER A 48 3.00 13.52 -12.88
N VAL A 49 2.65 14.21 -11.80
CA VAL A 49 1.52 15.15 -11.75
C VAL A 49 1.95 16.58 -12.07
N GLY A 50 3.22 16.79 -12.37
CA GLY A 50 3.74 18.11 -12.77
C GLY A 50 4.08 19.03 -11.59
N ASN A 51 4.29 18.49 -10.39
CA ASN A 51 4.79 19.24 -9.24
C ASN A 51 5.92 18.47 -8.54
N ALA A 52 7.04 19.16 -8.27
CA ALA A 52 8.25 18.57 -7.71
C ALA A 52 8.07 18.00 -6.30
N VAL A 53 7.18 18.57 -5.48
CA VAL A 53 6.91 18.08 -4.12
C VAL A 53 6.19 16.76 -4.19
N ILE A 54 5.09 16.72 -4.94
CA ILE A 54 4.24 15.54 -5.07
C ILE A 54 4.97 14.39 -5.77
N ASP A 55 5.63 14.67 -6.90
CA ASP A 55 6.43 13.65 -7.61
C ASP A 55 7.57 13.11 -6.73
N SER A 56 8.17 13.94 -5.87
CA SER A 56 9.20 13.50 -4.93
C SER A 56 8.62 12.57 -3.88
N ASP A 57 7.41 12.80 -3.41
CA ASP A 57 6.76 11.96 -2.41
C ASP A 57 6.34 10.62 -3.03
N HIS A 58 5.78 10.61 -4.24
CA HIS A 58 5.53 9.37 -4.98
C HIS A 58 6.80 8.53 -5.17
N LYS A 59 7.91 9.14 -5.60
CA LYS A 59 9.20 8.44 -5.77
C LYS A 59 9.69 7.82 -4.46
N LYS A 60 9.54 8.51 -3.33
CA LYS A 60 9.88 7.97 -2.00
C LYS A 60 8.98 6.79 -1.63
N LEU A 61 7.68 6.90 -1.88
CA LEU A 61 6.72 5.82 -1.60
C LEU A 61 7.04 4.55 -2.41
N VAL A 62 7.33 4.69 -3.71
CA VAL A 62 7.80 3.56 -4.54
C VAL A 62 9.08 2.94 -3.96
N GLY A 63 10.05 3.76 -3.57
CA GLY A 63 11.29 3.28 -2.95
C GLY A 63 11.05 2.52 -1.63
N LEU A 64 10.15 3.03 -0.79
CA LEU A 64 9.78 2.39 0.48
C LEU A 64 9.06 1.05 0.25
N ILE A 65 8.18 0.94 -0.75
CA ILE A 65 7.51 -0.32 -1.11
C ILE A 65 8.53 -1.39 -1.53
N ASN A 66 9.48 -1.04 -2.39
CA ASN A 66 10.56 -1.96 -2.78
C ASN A 66 11.40 -2.37 -1.55
N TYR A 67 11.66 -1.44 -0.63
CA TYR A 67 12.40 -1.75 0.60
C TYR A 67 11.61 -2.70 1.51
N ILE A 68 10.31 -2.45 1.69
CA ILE A 68 9.38 -3.32 2.45
C ILE A 68 9.38 -4.74 1.89
N ASP A 69 9.32 -4.90 0.57
CA ASP A 69 9.41 -6.22 -0.08
C ASP A 69 10.74 -6.92 0.23
N CYS A 70 11.85 -6.20 0.13
CA CYS A 70 13.19 -6.72 0.40
C CYS A 70 13.34 -7.20 1.86
N VAL A 71 12.98 -6.35 2.84
CA VAL A 71 13.14 -6.68 4.26
C VAL A 71 12.15 -7.75 4.72
N THR A 72 10.96 -7.82 4.11
CA THR A 72 10.01 -8.93 4.33
C THR A 72 10.61 -10.26 3.90
N LYS A 73 11.19 -10.32 2.69
CA LYS A 73 11.86 -11.53 2.17
C LYS A 73 13.11 -11.91 2.96
N ALA A 74 13.83 -10.90 3.47
CA ALA A 74 14.94 -11.11 4.39
C ALA A 74 14.50 -11.55 5.79
N LYS A 75 13.19 -11.50 6.09
CA LYS A 75 12.58 -11.80 7.39
C LYS A 75 13.17 -10.92 8.51
N ASP A 76 13.51 -9.67 8.19
CA ASP A 76 14.00 -8.68 9.14
C ASP A 76 12.82 -7.88 9.70
N SER A 77 12.28 -8.33 10.84
CA SER A 77 11.10 -7.72 11.45
C SER A 77 11.34 -6.30 11.95
N PHE A 78 12.56 -5.99 12.40
CA PHE A 78 12.91 -4.66 12.90
C PHE A 78 12.92 -3.65 11.75
N GLU A 79 13.60 -4.00 10.66
CA GLU A 79 13.65 -3.15 9.48
C GLU A 79 12.28 -3.04 8.79
N LEU A 80 11.48 -4.10 8.80
CA LEU A 80 10.10 -4.07 8.31
C LEU A 80 9.23 -3.08 9.10
N SER A 81 9.26 -3.16 10.43
CA SER A 81 8.52 -2.22 11.30
C SER A 81 8.95 -0.77 11.06
N ARG A 82 10.27 -0.54 10.92
CA ARG A 82 10.82 0.78 10.58
C ARG A 82 10.35 1.27 9.20
N ALA A 83 10.40 0.41 8.19
CA ALA A 83 10.02 0.74 6.82
C ALA A 83 8.53 1.08 6.70
N LEU A 84 7.67 0.33 7.38
CA LEU A 84 6.23 0.57 7.41
C LEU A 84 5.86 1.88 8.10
N LYS A 85 6.54 2.20 9.21
CA LYS A 85 6.41 3.51 9.85
C LYS A 85 6.79 4.66 8.89
N LEU A 86 7.93 4.53 8.21
CA LEU A 86 8.38 5.53 7.25
C LEU A 86 7.41 5.68 6.07
N PHE A 87 6.82 4.58 5.59
CA PHE A 87 5.79 4.58 4.55
C PHE A 87 4.55 5.36 4.99
N LYS A 88 4.01 5.04 6.17
CA LYS A 88 2.86 5.75 6.75
C LYS A 88 3.14 7.25 6.91
N ASP A 89 4.29 7.60 7.47
CA ASP A 89 4.68 9.01 7.65
C ASP A 89 4.83 9.72 6.29
N CYS A 90 5.29 9.03 5.25
CA CYS A 90 5.40 9.58 3.90
C CYS A 90 4.04 9.77 3.24
N MET A 91 3.12 8.79 3.36
CA MET A 91 1.74 8.91 2.88
C MET A 91 1.01 10.08 3.54
N ASN A 92 1.16 10.25 4.85
CA ASN A 92 0.53 11.35 5.57
C ASN A 92 1.04 12.72 5.09
N ARG A 93 2.36 12.86 4.90
CA ARG A 93 2.94 14.10 4.36
C ARG A 93 2.48 14.36 2.93
N HIS A 94 2.44 13.32 2.10
CA HIS A 94 1.94 13.37 0.72
C HIS A 94 0.51 13.93 0.68
N SER A 95 -0.41 13.37 1.47
CA SER A 95 -1.79 13.84 1.58
C SER A 95 -1.88 15.32 2.02
N ILE A 96 -1.05 15.74 2.99
CA ILE A 96 -1.02 17.14 3.44
C ILE A 96 -0.56 18.07 2.31
N ASN A 97 0.48 17.69 1.56
CA ASN A 97 0.97 18.49 0.44
C ASN A 97 -0.10 18.64 -0.65
N GLU A 98 -0.86 17.58 -0.93
CA GLU A 98 -1.99 17.62 -1.89
C GLU A 98 -3.12 18.51 -1.41
N GLU A 99 -3.54 18.37 -0.14
CA GLU A 99 -4.59 19.23 0.43
C GLU A 99 -4.21 20.71 0.36
N GLN A 100 -2.96 21.05 0.71
CA GLN A 100 -2.47 22.42 0.68
C GLN A 100 -2.42 22.97 -0.76
N LEU A 101 -1.89 22.19 -1.72
CA LEU A 101 -1.85 22.60 -3.12
C LEU A 101 -3.25 22.75 -3.70
N ALA A 102 -4.16 21.82 -3.40
CA ALA A 102 -5.53 21.90 -3.85
C ALA A 102 -6.23 23.14 -3.30
N GLN A 103 -5.99 23.49 -2.03
CA GLN A 103 -6.55 24.69 -1.42
C GLN A 103 -6.03 25.98 -2.08
N VAL A 104 -4.71 26.08 -2.29
CA VAL A 104 -4.09 27.29 -2.88
C VAL A 104 -4.50 27.47 -4.35
N LEU A 105 -4.72 26.37 -5.07
CA LEU A 105 -5.08 26.37 -6.48
C LEU A 105 -6.59 26.29 -6.74
N ASP A 106 -7.41 26.40 -5.69
CA ASP A 106 -8.88 26.32 -5.76
C ASP A 106 -9.39 25.05 -6.47
N PHE A 107 -8.70 23.92 -6.24
CA PHE A 107 -9.05 22.62 -6.79
C PHE A 107 -10.03 21.87 -5.89
N PRO A 108 -11.14 21.32 -6.42
CA PRO A 108 -12.11 20.56 -5.63
C PRO A 108 -11.51 19.27 -5.04
N PHE A 109 -11.18 19.29 -3.74
CA PHE A 109 -10.47 18.19 -3.07
C PHE A 109 -11.32 17.33 -2.12
N ALA A 110 -12.59 17.69 -1.89
CA ALA A 110 -13.40 17.06 -0.85
C ALA A 110 -13.56 15.54 -1.02
N ALA A 111 -13.63 15.03 -2.26
CA ALA A 111 -13.71 13.60 -2.53
C ALA A 111 -12.37 12.86 -2.33
N HIS A 112 -11.24 13.48 -2.69
CA HIS A 112 -9.89 12.93 -2.47
C HIS A 112 -9.57 12.75 -0.98
N LYS A 113 -9.98 13.72 -0.14
CA LYS A 113 -9.76 13.65 1.30
C LYS A 113 -10.36 12.39 1.94
N VAL A 114 -11.53 11.94 1.46
CA VAL A 114 -12.18 10.72 1.95
C VAL A 114 -11.42 9.47 1.49
N ALA A 115 -10.94 9.45 0.24
CA ALA A 115 -10.15 8.35 -0.27
C ALA A 115 -8.80 8.20 0.48
N HIS A 116 -8.12 9.31 0.78
CA HIS A 116 -6.94 9.32 1.64
C HIS A 116 -7.22 8.74 3.03
N GLN A 117 -8.34 9.12 3.66
CA GLN A 117 -8.72 8.58 4.98
C GLN A 117 -8.96 7.07 4.93
N ASN A 118 -9.55 6.56 3.86
CA ASN A 118 -9.77 5.12 3.67
C ASN A 118 -8.44 4.37 3.48
N ILE A 119 -7.53 4.90 2.66
CA ILE A 119 -6.19 4.32 2.45
C ILE A 119 -5.38 4.34 3.76
N GLN A 120 -5.44 5.44 4.52
CA GLN A 120 -4.80 5.54 5.83
C GLN A 120 -5.38 4.53 6.83
N ALA A 121 -6.71 4.34 6.86
CA ALA A 121 -7.36 3.36 7.72
C ALA A 121 -6.93 1.93 7.38
N GLU A 122 -6.80 1.59 6.10
CA GLU A 122 -6.37 0.28 5.62
C GLU A 122 -4.89 0.00 5.95
N ILE A 123 -4.04 1.02 5.81
CA ILE A 123 -2.63 0.97 6.25
C ILE A 123 -2.55 0.79 7.77
N ASP A 124 -3.38 1.50 8.54
CA ASP A 124 -3.38 1.45 10.00
C ASP A 124 -3.87 0.11 10.54
N PHE A 125 -4.91 -0.44 9.93
CA PHE A 125 -5.41 -1.79 10.22
C PHE A 125 -4.29 -2.82 10.02
N THR A 126 -3.60 -2.78 8.87
CA THR A 126 -2.51 -3.73 8.61
C THR A 126 -1.28 -3.48 9.47
N GLY A 127 -1.01 -2.24 9.88
CA GLY A 127 0.04 -1.89 10.83
C GLY A 127 -0.22 -2.41 12.25
N THR A 128 -1.48 -2.47 12.69
CA THR A 128 -1.84 -3.09 13.97
C THR A 128 -1.63 -4.61 13.97
N ASP A 129 -1.77 -5.26 12.82
CA ASP A 129 -1.42 -6.67 12.65
C ASP A 129 0.09 -6.92 12.74
N LEU A 130 0.93 -5.92 12.43
CA LEU A 130 2.38 -6.01 12.60
C LEU A 130 2.81 -6.00 14.08
N ALA A 131 2.15 -5.19 14.92
CA ALA A 131 2.38 -5.19 16.37
C ALA A 131 1.90 -6.50 17.03
N LYS A 132 0.93 -7.17 16.41
CA LYS A 132 0.48 -8.52 16.76
C LYS A 132 1.47 -9.59 16.25
N TYR A 133 2.04 -9.41 15.05
CA TYR A 133 3.08 -10.26 14.44
C TYR A 133 4.33 -10.40 15.33
N GLU A 134 4.83 -9.30 15.91
CA GLU A 134 5.97 -9.35 16.85
C GLU A 134 5.64 -10.13 18.14
N ARG A 135 4.36 -10.15 18.54
CA ARG A 135 3.90 -10.74 19.81
C ARG A 135 3.57 -12.23 19.69
N GLU A 136 3.08 -12.68 18.54
CA GLU A 136 2.51 -14.03 18.36
C GLU A 136 3.47 -15.05 17.70
N LYS A 137 4.73 -14.68 17.43
CA LYS A 137 5.78 -15.56 16.84
C LYS A 137 5.38 -16.22 15.51
N ASN A 138 5.59 -15.53 14.38
CA ASN A 138 5.79 -16.14 13.06
C ASN A 138 4.82 -17.28 12.69
N SER A 139 3.51 -17.09 12.88
CA SER A 139 2.54 -18.05 12.34
C SER A 139 2.62 -18.07 10.81
N MET A 140 2.44 -19.24 10.19
CA MET A 140 2.48 -19.40 8.72
C MET A 140 1.50 -18.47 7.99
N ALA A 141 0.33 -18.20 8.59
CA ALA A 141 -0.66 -17.28 8.04
C ALA A 141 -0.12 -15.84 8.00
N THR A 142 0.65 -15.42 9.01
CA THR A 142 1.20 -14.06 9.08
C THR A 142 2.35 -13.85 8.10
N VAL A 143 3.19 -14.87 7.87
CA VAL A 143 4.25 -14.81 6.85
C VAL A 143 3.65 -14.60 5.46
N PHE A 144 2.58 -15.34 5.13
CA PHE A 144 1.88 -15.22 3.85
C PHE A 144 1.28 -13.82 3.64
N VAL A 145 0.61 -13.26 4.65
CA VAL A 145 0.05 -11.89 4.57
C VAL A 145 1.16 -10.87 4.29
N MET A 146 2.30 -10.96 4.98
CA MET A 146 3.39 -10.00 4.82
C MET A 146 4.08 -10.12 3.46
N GLU A 147 4.28 -11.33 2.94
CA GLU A 147 4.86 -11.56 1.61
C GLU A 147 4.04 -10.89 0.48
N HIS A 148 2.75 -10.69 0.70
CA HIS A 148 1.84 -10.04 -0.26
C HIS A 148 1.59 -8.56 0.05
N TYR A 149 1.99 -8.09 1.22
CA TYR A 149 1.65 -6.74 1.67
C TYR A 149 2.31 -5.65 0.83
N ALA A 150 3.55 -5.85 0.40
CA ALA A 150 4.23 -4.90 -0.47
C ALA A 150 3.51 -4.74 -1.83
N GLN A 151 2.99 -5.84 -2.40
CA GLN A 151 2.19 -5.79 -3.64
C GLN A 151 0.87 -5.04 -3.43
N PHE A 152 0.21 -5.27 -2.30
CA PHE A 152 -0.98 -4.52 -1.92
C PHE A 152 -0.69 -3.00 -1.83
N LEU A 153 0.39 -2.61 -1.15
CA LEU A 153 0.80 -1.20 -1.06
C LEU A 153 1.09 -0.59 -2.44
N TRP A 154 1.68 -1.36 -3.35
CA TRP A 154 1.89 -0.94 -4.72
C TRP A 154 0.58 -0.69 -5.47
N ASP A 155 -0.34 -1.65 -5.41
CA ASP A 155 -1.63 -1.53 -6.11
C ASP A 155 -2.43 -0.33 -5.58
N CYS A 156 -2.41 -0.12 -4.26
CA CYS A 156 -2.97 1.08 -3.64
C CYS A 156 -2.30 2.36 -4.16
N LEU A 157 -0.96 2.43 -4.16
CA LEU A 157 -0.23 3.62 -4.60
C LEU A 157 -0.48 3.95 -6.09
N ILE A 158 -0.41 2.96 -6.97
CA ILE A 158 -0.61 3.19 -8.41
C ILE A 158 -2.05 3.61 -8.70
N LYS A 159 -3.03 2.96 -8.06
CA LYS A 159 -4.42 3.36 -8.19
C LYS A 159 -4.62 4.81 -7.73
N HIS A 160 -4.12 5.15 -6.54
CA HIS A 160 -4.16 6.49 -5.98
C HIS A 160 -3.59 7.54 -6.95
N ILE A 161 -2.36 7.33 -7.44
CA ILE A 161 -1.73 8.26 -8.38
C ILE A 161 -2.57 8.42 -9.65
N THR A 162 -3.02 7.31 -10.24
CA THR A 162 -3.62 7.32 -11.58
C THR A 162 -5.07 7.75 -11.61
N GLU A 163 -5.84 7.46 -10.56
CA GLU A 163 -7.27 7.77 -10.47
C GLU A 163 -7.55 9.07 -9.70
N GLU A 164 -6.65 9.48 -8.81
CA GLU A 164 -6.83 10.65 -7.95
C GLU A 164 -5.81 11.73 -8.30
N ASP A 165 -4.52 11.55 -8.00
CA ASP A 165 -3.52 12.65 -8.09
C ASP A 165 -3.39 13.24 -9.49
N MET A 166 -3.53 12.39 -10.52
CA MET A 166 -3.53 12.79 -11.91
C MET A 166 -4.67 13.76 -12.28
N LEU A 167 -5.76 13.82 -11.50
CA LEU A 167 -6.82 14.82 -11.67
C LEU A 167 -6.34 16.24 -11.31
N MET A 168 -5.34 16.37 -10.42
CA MET A 168 -4.72 17.66 -10.08
C MET A 168 -3.72 18.13 -11.14
N LYS A 169 -3.23 17.24 -12.01
CA LYS A 169 -2.20 17.55 -13.00
C LYS A 169 -2.49 18.79 -13.87
N PRO A 170 -3.70 18.97 -14.44
CA PRO A 170 -3.98 20.14 -15.27
C PRO A 170 -3.82 21.47 -14.51
N VAL A 171 -4.20 21.52 -13.24
CA VAL A 171 -4.06 22.74 -12.43
C VAL A 171 -2.63 22.92 -11.94
N LEU A 172 -1.94 21.85 -11.53
CA LEU A 172 -0.54 21.92 -11.10
C LEU A 172 0.38 22.41 -12.22
N GLN A 173 0.13 22.01 -13.47
CA GLN A 173 0.91 22.44 -14.64
C GLN A 173 0.67 23.90 -15.07
N THR A 174 -0.26 24.61 -14.44
CA THR A 174 -0.37 26.07 -14.60
C THR A 174 0.72 26.83 -13.82
N CYS A 175 1.39 26.14 -12.89
CA CYS A 175 2.46 26.66 -12.06
C CYS A 175 3.83 26.13 -12.54
N PRO A 176 4.95 26.78 -12.16
CA PRO A 176 6.27 26.21 -12.32
C PRO A 176 6.38 24.83 -11.63
N TYR A 177 7.18 23.92 -12.20
CA TYR A 177 7.34 22.56 -11.66
C TYR A 177 7.83 22.55 -10.20
N ASP A 178 8.70 23.50 -9.85
CA ASP A 178 9.25 23.69 -8.51
C ASP A 178 8.38 24.57 -7.60
N PHE A 179 7.14 24.88 -8.00
CA PHE A 179 6.20 25.61 -7.16
C PHE A 179 6.00 24.89 -5.82
N ARG A 180 6.21 25.63 -4.73
CA ARG A 180 5.96 25.19 -3.36
C ARG A 180 5.10 26.24 -2.69
N ILE A 181 4.32 25.78 -1.72
CA ILE A 181 3.67 26.68 -0.78
C ILE A 181 4.76 27.04 0.21
N ASP A 182 5.36 28.22 0.03
CA ASP A 182 6.21 28.81 1.07
C ASP A 182 5.37 28.92 2.34
N GLU A 183 5.95 28.67 3.53
CA GLU A 183 5.27 28.96 4.80
C GLU A 183 4.68 30.38 4.68
N ALA A 184 3.34 30.47 4.69
CA ALA A 184 2.67 31.75 4.57
C ALA A 184 3.32 32.70 5.59
N PRO A 185 3.69 33.94 5.21
CA PRO A 185 4.19 34.89 6.18
C PRO A 185 3.15 34.95 7.29
N ALA A 186 3.58 34.60 8.51
CA ALA A 186 2.75 34.70 9.70
C ALA A 186 2.10 36.08 9.66
N TYR A 187 0.78 36.12 9.46
CA TYR A 187 0.06 37.38 9.45
C TYR A 187 0.28 37.98 10.85
N SER A 188 0.96 39.12 10.86
CA SER A 188 1.39 39.90 12.03
C SER A 188 0.26 40.20 13.00
#